data_AF-C1D3E0-F1
#
_entry.id   AF-C1D3E0-F1
#
_cell.length_a   1.000
_cell.length_b   1.000
_cell.length_c   1.000
_cell.angle_alpha   90.00
_cell.angle_beta   90.00
_cell.angle_gamma   90.00
#
_symmetry.space_group_name_H-M   'P 1'
#
loop_
_entity.id
_entity.type
_entity.pdbx_description
1 polymer ?
#
loop_
_entity_poly.entity_id
_entity_poly.type
_entity_poly.pdbx_seq_one_letter_code
_entity_poly.pdbx_strand_id
1 'polypeptide(L)'
;MTPTSSSRPGRRALLILGAALASSAMAWKPSTHIYFAEQALTDAVSDGRVTICRTNYEAGTIAGDCRDYAVDPEILAALRAAPAQYRAGVLGPDAYPDLLTGQQVIHPDESLPKRPDAPGGANSWLQYLWDSAAAEGGGNRLAIKAFVVGYLTHAAGDMYGHTFVNAYTGGEFALGPNAVRHIVLEGYVAKRTPPPVDAAGRPVNENSVSIDGVSDFIYRRMVDARPGSVLRDQLLTGSGAATSVPRVYSDLRAGLQRDVDEYYRRKADFDRRSADKLAAAARCKPLDFGCSATLLVTQAGVIQAEKAAYMAVNAAPITYKEYWIKDIDDGLRAWPGVSHELARALVYNTGGVDTARAQKVAEQYVYDHLLSMSGAPDAVGGSLGLINSVLSALFPAFIREAVEQMKRDLLNSLLRQAFGLTVEELKAYVTSPEVHFDRVMATPGGQKTTLRQMNRGELRIADDGFANPSARFDYQVFPAGYNTVTISKLVLLPPAEINRLLRDLGATQVLSTPNVMLGFIRSLDGHNEWLNNAPYQLAPAINCGAYIRLFMRQTGEAVRCGSIIQGEPVQKVVPRPVPLVPITPPGR
;
A
#
# COMPACT_ATOMS: atom_id res chain seq x y z
N MET A 1 -64.58 -30.52 22.23
CA MET A 1 -63.23 -30.99 22.62
C MET A 1 -62.22 -30.12 21.90
N THR A 2 -61.38 -29.39 22.64
CA THR A 2 -60.09 -28.79 22.19
C THR A 2 -59.14 -29.90 21.68
N PRO A 3 -57.99 -29.62 20.98
CA PRO A 3 -57.21 -28.38 20.96
C PRO A 3 -56.57 -27.93 19.61
N THR A 4 -55.97 -26.75 19.74
CA THR A 4 -55.02 -25.96 18.93
C THR A 4 -53.80 -26.69 18.33
N SER A 5 -53.30 -26.17 17.19
CA SER A 5 -51.93 -26.42 16.70
C SER A 5 -51.27 -25.10 16.26
N SER A 6 -50.11 -24.83 16.85
CA SER A 6 -49.26 -23.66 16.70
C SER A 6 -48.32 -23.78 15.49
N SER A 7 -48.26 -22.76 14.63
CA SER A 7 -47.20 -22.63 13.62
C SER A 7 -46.00 -21.86 14.20
N ARG A 8 -44.87 -22.55 14.38
CA ARG A 8 -43.54 -21.91 14.54
C ARG A 8 -42.98 -21.55 13.15
N PRO A 9 -42.39 -20.36 12.94
CA PRO A 9 -41.66 -20.08 11.71
C PRO A 9 -40.29 -20.79 11.76
N GLY A 10 -39.94 -21.43 10.65
CA GLY A 10 -38.72 -22.21 10.48
C GLY A 10 -37.45 -21.37 10.60
N ARG A 11 -36.44 -21.97 11.23
CA ARG A 11 -35.04 -21.53 11.17
C ARG A 11 -34.59 -21.54 9.70
N ARG A 12 -34.44 -20.35 9.10
CA ARG A 12 -33.62 -20.20 7.90
C ARG A 12 -32.16 -20.35 8.33
N ALA A 13 -31.55 -21.46 7.97
CA ALA A 13 -30.09 -21.60 7.97
C ALA A 13 -29.54 -20.59 6.96
N LEU A 14 -28.81 -19.59 7.45
CA LEU A 14 -28.07 -18.65 6.63
C LEU A 14 -26.86 -19.42 6.09
N LEU A 15 -26.88 -19.80 4.82
CA LEU A 15 -25.67 -20.22 4.11
C LEU A 15 -24.74 -18.99 4.07
N ILE A 16 -23.65 -19.05 4.84
CA ILE A 16 -22.54 -18.12 4.71
C ILE A 16 -21.83 -18.51 3.41
N LEU A 17 -22.04 -17.73 2.36
CA LEU A 17 -21.16 -17.72 1.20
C LEU A 17 -19.81 -17.18 1.72
N GLY A 18 -18.83 -18.05 1.90
CA GLY A 18 -17.45 -17.63 2.10
C GLY A 18 -17.00 -16.90 0.85
N ALA A 19 -17.06 -15.57 0.86
CA ALA A 19 -16.42 -14.76 -0.15
C ALA A 19 -14.91 -15.07 -0.06
N ALA A 20 -14.36 -15.65 -1.11
CA ALA A 20 -12.92 -15.74 -1.27
C ALA A 20 -12.40 -14.30 -1.32
N LEU A 21 -11.79 -13.84 -0.21
CA LEU A 21 -11.07 -12.59 -0.20
C LEU A 21 -9.93 -12.75 -1.20
N ALA A 22 -9.90 -11.89 -2.22
CA ALA A 22 -8.70 -11.71 -3.02
C ALA A 22 -7.67 -11.08 -2.10
N SER A 23 -6.64 -11.84 -1.77
CA SER A 23 -5.42 -11.29 -1.16
C SER A 23 -4.48 -10.88 -2.29
N SER A 24 -3.41 -10.17 -1.97
CA SER A 24 -2.37 -9.72 -2.92
C SER A 24 -1.00 -10.34 -2.60
N ALA A 25 -0.07 -10.28 -3.56
CA ALA A 25 1.37 -10.56 -3.34
C ALA A 25 2.26 -9.38 -3.73
N MET A 26 3.55 -9.53 -3.46
CA MET A 26 4.60 -8.57 -3.80
C MET A 26 5.21 -8.94 -5.16
N ALA A 27 4.90 -8.24 -6.25
CA ALA A 27 5.42 -8.58 -7.58
C ALA A 27 6.94 -8.78 -7.62
N TRP A 28 7.63 -7.83 -6.99
CA TRP A 28 9.01 -8.01 -6.63
C TRP A 28 9.08 -8.16 -5.12
N LYS A 29 9.95 -9.05 -4.64
CA LYS A 29 10.28 -8.98 -3.21
C LYS A 29 10.89 -7.62 -2.90
N PRO A 30 10.72 -7.08 -1.68
CA PRO A 30 11.22 -5.74 -1.40
C PRO A 30 12.74 -5.56 -1.53
N SER A 31 13.53 -6.62 -1.42
CA SER A 31 14.96 -6.56 -1.80
C SER A 31 15.19 -6.28 -3.29
N THR A 32 14.34 -6.83 -4.15
CA THR A 32 14.35 -6.59 -5.59
C THR A 32 13.81 -5.21 -5.95
N HIS A 33 12.76 -4.72 -5.28
CA HIS A 33 12.33 -3.32 -5.40
C HIS A 33 13.46 -2.36 -5.04
N ILE A 34 14.10 -2.56 -3.88
CA ILE A 34 15.21 -1.71 -3.43
C ILE A 34 16.36 -1.77 -4.43
N TYR A 35 16.74 -2.95 -4.93
CA TYR A 35 17.79 -3.05 -5.95
C TYR A 35 17.49 -2.20 -7.18
N PHE A 36 16.30 -2.31 -7.78
CA PHE A 36 15.94 -1.50 -8.95
C PHE A 36 15.83 -0.01 -8.62
N ALA A 37 15.28 0.33 -7.45
CA ALA A 37 15.18 1.71 -7.00
C ALA A 37 16.56 2.34 -6.77
N GLU A 38 17.55 1.58 -6.25
CA GLU A 38 18.93 2.06 -6.09
C GLU A 38 19.62 2.28 -7.44
N GLN A 39 19.27 1.52 -8.50
CA GLN A 39 19.78 1.80 -9.86
C GLN A 39 19.30 3.17 -10.35
N ALA A 40 18.01 3.47 -10.19
CA ALA A 40 17.45 4.76 -10.58
C ALA A 40 17.95 5.91 -9.68
N LEU A 41 18.04 5.67 -8.37
CA LEU A 41 18.54 6.64 -7.40
C LEU A 41 20.00 6.99 -7.67
N THR A 42 20.86 6.00 -7.90
CA THR A 42 22.30 6.21 -8.12
C THR A 42 22.55 7.04 -9.37
N ASP A 43 21.83 6.75 -10.47
CA ASP A 43 21.86 7.55 -11.69
C ASP A 43 21.47 9.01 -11.37
N ALA A 44 20.30 9.20 -10.75
CA ALA A 44 19.75 10.50 -10.41
C ALA A 44 20.65 11.38 -9.53
N VAL A 45 21.21 10.83 -8.45
CA VAL A 45 21.93 11.65 -7.45
C VAL A 45 23.35 12.00 -7.86
N SER A 46 23.92 11.24 -8.80
CA SER A 46 25.31 11.38 -9.26
C SER A 46 25.60 12.76 -9.86
N ASP A 47 24.75 13.20 -10.79
CA ASP A 47 24.90 14.47 -11.50
C ASP A 47 23.59 15.28 -11.60
N GLY A 48 22.50 14.76 -11.01
CA GLY A 48 21.16 15.37 -11.09
C GLY A 48 20.39 15.01 -12.36
N ARG A 49 20.81 13.97 -13.09
CA ARG A 49 20.18 13.50 -14.33
C ARG A 49 19.90 12.01 -14.25
N VAL A 50 19.02 11.53 -15.11
CA VAL A 50 18.86 10.10 -15.38
C VAL A 50 19.14 9.82 -16.86
N THR A 51 19.82 8.71 -17.10
CA THR A 51 20.15 8.22 -18.43
C THR A 51 19.06 7.29 -18.92
N ILE A 52 18.43 7.62 -20.05
CA ILE A 52 17.39 6.81 -20.70
C ILE A 52 17.88 6.42 -22.09
N CYS A 53 17.88 5.12 -22.36
CA CYS A 53 18.33 4.57 -23.63
C CYS A 53 17.16 4.07 -24.46
N ARG A 54 17.28 4.16 -25.79
CA ARG A 54 16.34 3.47 -26.66
C ARG A 54 16.56 1.96 -26.60
N THR A 55 15.49 1.20 -26.81
CA THR A 55 15.50 -0.26 -26.83
C THR A 55 15.21 -0.81 -28.22
N ASN A 56 15.65 -2.04 -28.45
CA ASN A 56 15.05 -2.94 -29.42
C ASN A 56 14.01 -3.80 -28.68
N TYR A 57 12.75 -3.43 -28.81
CA TYR A 57 11.63 -4.04 -28.09
C TYR A 57 11.59 -5.57 -28.20
N GLU A 58 11.60 -6.11 -29.42
CA GLU A 58 11.48 -7.55 -29.67
C GLU A 58 12.74 -8.32 -29.28
N ALA A 59 13.93 -7.72 -29.45
CA ALA A 59 15.18 -8.37 -29.06
C ALA A 59 15.42 -8.33 -27.54
N GLY A 60 14.74 -7.45 -26.81
CA GLY A 60 14.97 -7.24 -25.37
C GLY A 60 16.36 -6.71 -25.08
N THR A 61 16.85 -5.75 -25.88
CA THR A 61 18.19 -5.18 -25.75
C THR A 61 18.20 -3.66 -25.86
N ILE A 62 19.23 -3.02 -25.33
CA ILE A 62 19.48 -1.59 -25.48
C ILE A 62 20.02 -1.32 -26.89
N ALA A 63 19.47 -0.33 -27.59
CA ALA A 63 19.84 0.05 -28.95
C ALA A 63 21.06 1.01 -29.02
N GLY A 64 21.52 1.53 -27.87
CA GLY A 64 22.72 2.39 -27.76
C GLY A 64 22.46 3.90 -27.82
N ASP A 65 21.29 4.33 -28.30
CA ASP A 65 20.89 5.74 -28.33
C ASP A 65 20.42 6.20 -26.92
N CYS A 66 21.36 6.57 -26.05
CA CYS A 66 21.08 7.08 -24.70
C CYS A 66 21.08 8.62 -24.65
N ARG A 67 20.21 9.18 -23.80
CA ARG A 67 20.12 10.62 -23.54
C ARG A 67 19.86 10.89 -22.06
N ASP A 68 20.28 12.07 -21.62
CA ASP A 68 20.15 12.50 -20.23
C ASP A 68 18.99 13.49 -20.06
N TYR A 69 18.22 13.26 -19.00
CA TYR A 69 17.04 14.04 -18.62
C TYR A 69 17.22 14.55 -17.20
N ALA A 70 16.90 15.83 -16.98
CA ALA A 70 17.11 16.45 -15.68
C ALA A 70 16.10 15.93 -14.65
N VAL A 71 16.59 15.51 -13.48
CA VAL A 71 15.74 15.11 -12.35
C VAL A 71 15.00 16.35 -11.83
N ASP A 72 13.78 16.16 -11.34
CA ASP A 72 13.02 17.24 -10.71
C ASP A 72 13.85 17.82 -9.54
N PRO A 73 14.12 19.14 -9.49
CA PRO A 73 15.02 19.70 -8.48
C PRO A 73 14.57 19.45 -7.03
N GLU A 74 13.26 19.40 -6.77
CA GLU A 74 12.72 19.13 -5.43
C GLU A 74 12.87 17.65 -5.08
N ILE A 75 12.60 16.75 -6.04
CA ILE A 75 12.85 15.31 -5.88
C ILE A 75 14.35 15.07 -5.65
N LEU A 76 15.24 15.66 -6.46
CA LEU A 76 16.69 15.50 -6.32
C LEU A 76 17.17 15.96 -4.93
N ALA A 77 16.67 17.09 -4.44
CA ALA A 77 16.98 17.58 -3.10
C ALA A 77 16.50 16.59 -2.02
N ALA A 78 15.28 16.05 -2.16
CA ALA A 78 14.72 15.06 -1.25
C ALA A 78 15.54 13.75 -1.23
N LEU A 79 15.89 13.22 -2.40
CA LEU A 79 16.67 11.98 -2.54
C LEU A 79 18.07 12.11 -1.93
N ARG A 80 18.73 13.26 -2.10
CA ARG A 80 20.04 13.52 -1.49
C ARG A 80 19.97 13.69 0.02
N ALA A 81 18.92 14.35 0.52
CA ALA A 81 18.78 14.64 1.95
C ALA A 81 18.23 13.46 2.77
N ALA A 82 17.38 12.63 2.17
CA ALA A 82 16.60 11.61 2.87
C ALA A 82 16.53 10.26 2.13
N PRO A 83 17.68 9.65 1.75
CA PRO A 83 17.69 8.38 1.01
C PRO A 83 17.09 7.21 1.82
N ALA A 84 17.21 7.22 3.15
CA ALA A 84 16.62 6.18 4.00
C ALA A 84 15.09 6.20 3.97
N GLN A 85 14.49 7.39 3.89
CA GLN A 85 13.04 7.57 3.77
C GLN A 85 12.56 7.26 2.35
N TYR A 86 13.35 7.56 1.32
CA TYR A 86 13.07 7.08 -0.04
C TYR A 86 12.99 5.54 -0.07
N ARG A 87 13.97 4.85 0.52
CA ARG A 87 13.94 3.38 0.63
C ARG A 87 12.75 2.87 1.43
N ALA A 88 12.33 3.58 2.48
CA ALA A 88 11.10 3.24 3.19
C ALA A 88 9.91 3.35 2.26
N GLY A 89 9.82 4.44 1.49
CA GLY A 89 8.84 4.59 0.43
C GLY A 89 8.84 3.43 -0.57
N VAL A 90 10.00 2.96 -1.01
CA VAL A 90 10.16 1.85 -1.97
C VAL A 90 9.64 0.51 -1.43
N LEU A 91 9.62 0.32 -0.10
CA LEU A 91 8.93 -0.83 0.48
C LEU A 91 7.41 -0.73 0.28
N GLY A 92 6.87 0.48 0.08
CA GLY A 92 5.53 0.68 -0.45
C GLY A 92 4.41 0.12 0.43
N PRO A 93 3.30 -0.32 -0.18
CA PRO A 93 2.20 -0.98 0.51
C PRO A 93 2.59 -2.33 1.13
N ASP A 94 3.68 -2.97 0.72
CA ASP A 94 4.20 -4.16 1.40
C ASP A 94 4.64 -3.88 2.85
N ALA A 95 4.85 -2.61 3.19
CA ALA A 95 5.23 -2.20 4.54
C ALA A 95 4.27 -1.18 5.17
N TYR A 96 3.62 -0.31 4.39
CA TYR A 96 2.87 0.83 4.94
C TYR A 96 1.46 0.99 4.33
N PRO A 97 0.42 1.23 5.15
CA PRO A 97 0.48 1.43 6.60
C PRO A 97 0.77 0.16 7.40
N ASP A 98 0.54 -1.00 6.78
CA ASP A 98 0.88 -2.32 7.25
C ASP A 98 0.70 -3.33 6.11
N LEU A 99 1.29 -4.51 6.29
CA LEU A 99 1.25 -5.61 5.33
C LEU A 99 -0.20 -5.99 4.95
N LEU A 100 -1.11 -6.05 5.90
CA LEU A 100 -2.47 -6.53 5.64
C LEU A 100 -3.29 -5.52 4.83
N THR A 101 -3.24 -4.25 5.22
CA THR A 101 -3.89 -3.15 4.50
C THR A 101 -3.29 -3.00 3.10
N GLY A 102 -1.96 -3.12 2.96
CA GLY A 102 -1.29 -3.14 1.66
C GLY A 102 -1.87 -4.21 0.74
N GLN A 103 -1.85 -5.46 1.21
CA GLN A 103 -2.23 -6.63 0.43
C GLN A 103 -3.73 -6.85 0.25
N GLN A 104 -4.61 -6.05 0.89
CA GLN A 104 -6.06 -6.26 0.77
C GLN A 104 -6.82 -5.01 0.33
N VAL A 105 -6.19 -3.84 0.35
CA VAL A 105 -6.86 -2.57 0.06
C VAL A 105 -6.10 -1.72 -0.95
N ILE A 106 -4.76 -1.70 -0.87
CA ILE A 106 -3.94 -0.81 -1.69
C ILE A 106 -3.53 -1.48 -3.00
N HIS A 107 -3.14 -2.76 -2.94
CA HIS A 107 -2.79 -3.53 -4.14
C HIS A 107 -4.01 -3.79 -5.03
N PRO A 108 -5.16 -4.27 -4.52
CA PRO A 108 -6.33 -4.51 -5.36
C PRO A 108 -7.06 -3.21 -5.74
N ASP A 109 -7.96 -3.30 -6.73
CA ASP A 109 -8.84 -2.21 -7.17
C ASP A 109 -10.05 -2.01 -6.23
N GLU A 110 -9.79 -1.74 -4.95
CA GLU A 110 -10.82 -1.62 -3.89
C GLU A 110 -11.16 -0.17 -3.52
N SER A 111 -10.25 0.76 -3.81
CA SER A 111 -10.38 2.18 -3.44
C SER A 111 -11.26 2.95 -4.42
N LEU A 112 -12.10 3.86 -3.90
CA LEU A 112 -12.94 4.71 -4.72
C LEU A 112 -12.13 5.81 -5.42
N PRO A 113 -12.48 6.19 -6.65
CA PRO A 113 -11.82 7.27 -7.37
C PRO A 113 -12.00 8.62 -6.67
N LYS A 114 -10.95 9.45 -6.71
CA LYS A 114 -11.00 10.85 -6.28
C LYS A 114 -11.83 11.67 -7.26
N ARG A 115 -13.14 11.85 -7.00
CA ARG A 115 -14.03 12.58 -7.92
C ARG A 115 -13.56 14.03 -8.18
N PRO A 116 -13.62 14.54 -9.42
CA PRO A 116 -14.16 13.90 -10.63
C PRO A 116 -13.17 12.96 -11.35
N ASP A 117 -11.96 12.82 -10.84
CA ASP A 117 -10.85 12.11 -11.46
C ASP A 117 -11.01 10.59 -11.31
N ALA A 118 -10.69 9.88 -12.39
CA ALA A 118 -10.52 8.43 -12.41
C ALA A 118 -9.11 8.14 -12.97
N PRO A 119 -8.55 6.93 -12.76
CA PRO A 119 -9.18 5.73 -12.19
C PRO A 119 -9.18 5.67 -10.65
N GLY A 120 -9.94 4.70 -10.11
CA GLY A 120 -9.96 4.31 -8.69
C GLY A 120 -8.74 3.45 -8.30
N GLY A 121 -8.91 2.60 -7.29
CA GLY A 121 -7.92 1.61 -6.89
C GLY A 121 -6.59 2.22 -6.43
N ALA A 122 -5.48 1.56 -6.77
CA ALA A 122 -4.12 1.95 -6.41
C ALA A 122 -3.80 3.42 -6.78
N ASN A 123 -4.28 3.93 -7.93
CA ASN A 123 -4.10 5.32 -8.30
C ASN A 123 -4.64 6.32 -7.27
N SER A 124 -5.75 5.99 -6.58
CA SER A 124 -6.33 6.88 -5.57
C SER A 124 -5.37 7.06 -4.39
N TRP A 125 -4.67 5.99 -3.98
CA TRP A 125 -3.63 6.05 -2.97
C TRP A 125 -2.42 6.85 -3.43
N LEU A 126 -1.89 6.54 -4.62
CA LEU A 126 -0.71 7.23 -5.16
C LEU A 126 -0.96 8.75 -5.30
N GLN A 127 -2.13 9.13 -5.85
CA GLN A 127 -2.51 10.53 -5.99
C GLN A 127 -2.70 11.20 -4.63
N TYR A 128 -3.36 10.54 -3.68
CA TYR A 128 -3.57 11.08 -2.35
C TYR A 128 -2.27 11.32 -1.60
N LEU A 129 -1.32 10.38 -1.66
CA LEU A 129 0.00 10.53 -1.03
C LEU A 129 0.81 11.64 -1.71
N TRP A 130 0.80 11.71 -3.05
CA TRP A 130 1.45 12.76 -3.82
C TRP A 130 0.93 14.16 -3.44
N ASP A 131 -0.38 14.34 -3.47
CA ASP A 131 -1.04 15.60 -3.12
C ASP A 131 -0.78 15.97 -1.65
N SER A 132 -0.84 14.98 -0.76
CA SER A 132 -0.59 15.18 0.67
C SER A 132 0.84 15.65 0.91
N ALA A 133 1.85 15.01 0.30
CA ALA A 133 3.24 15.42 0.44
C ALA A 133 3.51 16.82 -0.10
N ALA A 134 2.87 17.20 -1.21
CA ALA A 134 2.97 18.55 -1.77
C ALA A 134 2.39 19.63 -0.84
N ALA A 135 1.40 19.27 -0.01
CA ALA A 135 0.79 20.17 0.96
C ALA A 135 1.53 20.23 2.31
N GLU A 136 2.51 19.36 2.58
CA GLU A 136 3.26 19.38 3.83
C GLU A 136 4.29 20.52 3.86
N GLY A 137 4.28 21.28 4.95
CA GLY A 137 5.29 22.29 5.27
C GLY A 137 6.25 21.84 6.37
N GLY A 138 7.26 22.67 6.67
CA GLY A 138 8.16 22.47 7.82
C GLY A 138 9.38 21.59 7.56
N GLY A 139 10.09 21.24 8.64
CA GLY A 139 11.43 20.65 8.60
C GLY A 139 11.51 19.25 7.96
N ASN A 140 10.42 18.48 7.97
CA ASN A 140 10.39 17.12 7.45
C ASN A 140 9.95 17.02 5.98
N ARG A 141 9.69 18.15 5.29
CA ARG A 141 9.14 18.16 3.92
C ARG A 141 9.94 17.29 2.95
N LEU A 142 11.28 17.36 2.98
CA LEU A 142 12.14 16.57 2.09
C LEU A 142 12.08 15.08 2.40
N ALA A 143 12.02 14.69 3.68
CA ALA A 143 11.86 13.31 4.10
C ALA A 143 10.53 12.71 3.62
N ILE A 144 9.44 13.48 3.76
CA ILE A 144 8.10 13.09 3.29
C ILE A 144 8.08 12.97 1.76
N LYS A 145 8.66 13.94 1.05
CA LYS A 145 8.77 13.89 -0.42
C LYS A 145 9.56 12.66 -0.87
N ALA A 146 10.69 12.37 -0.23
CA ALA A 146 11.49 11.19 -0.52
C ALA A 146 10.69 9.90 -0.32
N PHE A 147 9.99 9.77 0.82
CA PHE A 147 9.10 8.64 1.10
C PHE A 147 8.02 8.48 0.03
N VAL A 148 7.29 9.54 -0.34
CA VAL A 148 6.22 9.43 -1.33
C VAL A 148 6.75 9.13 -2.74
N VAL A 149 7.89 9.72 -3.13
CA VAL A 149 8.54 9.36 -4.41
C VAL A 149 8.94 7.88 -4.41
N GLY A 150 9.47 7.36 -3.30
CA GLY A 150 9.75 5.93 -3.15
C GLY A 150 8.50 5.07 -3.28
N TYR A 151 7.37 5.51 -2.71
CA TYR A 151 6.09 4.82 -2.81
C TYR A 151 5.56 4.72 -4.25
N LEU A 152 5.77 5.78 -5.04
CA LEU A 152 5.48 5.75 -6.49
C LEU A 152 6.46 4.83 -7.24
N THR A 153 7.73 4.81 -6.85
CA THR A 153 8.73 3.88 -7.40
C THR A 153 8.36 2.41 -7.13
N HIS A 154 7.80 2.11 -5.94
CA HIS A 154 7.27 0.78 -5.63
C HIS A 154 6.21 0.36 -6.65
N ALA A 155 5.17 1.19 -6.82
CA ALA A 155 4.10 0.92 -7.79
C ALA A 155 4.61 0.78 -9.23
N ALA A 156 5.67 1.51 -9.58
CA ALA A 156 6.34 1.39 -10.87
C ALA A 156 7.01 0.01 -11.05
N GLY A 157 7.58 -0.53 -9.97
CA GLY A 157 8.11 -1.89 -9.94
C GLY A 157 7.02 -2.95 -10.05
N ASP A 158 5.95 -2.81 -9.28
CA ASP A 158 4.84 -3.76 -9.28
C ASP A 158 4.15 -3.85 -10.64
N MET A 159 3.94 -2.72 -11.31
CA MET A 159 3.32 -2.68 -12.63
C MET A 159 3.97 -3.67 -13.63
N TYR A 160 5.31 -3.63 -13.74
CA TYR A 160 6.03 -4.54 -14.64
C TYR A 160 6.32 -5.89 -14.01
N GLY A 161 6.55 -5.94 -12.69
CA GLY A 161 6.78 -7.17 -11.95
C GLY A 161 5.57 -8.10 -11.99
N HIS A 162 4.37 -7.61 -11.72
CA HIS A 162 3.17 -8.44 -11.70
C HIS A 162 2.81 -8.90 -13.10
N THR A 163 3.07 -8.10 -14.13
CA THR A 163 2.90 -8.59 -15.50
C THR A 163 3.80 -9.81 -15.78
N PHE A 164 5.06 -9.78 -15.32
CA PHE A 164 5.98 -10.91 -15.45
C PHE A 164 5.58 -12.10 -14.57
N VAL A 165 5.29 -11.87 -13.29
CA VAL A 165 4.95 -12.90 -12.32
C VAL A 165 3.63 -13.58 -12.67
N ASN A 166 2.58 -12.80 -12.96
CA ASN A 166 1.24 -13.29 -13.28
C ASN A 166 1.23 -14.23 -14.49
N ALA A 167 2.15 -14.03 -15.44
CA ALA A 167 2.31 -14.92 -16.59
C ALA A 167 2.60 -16.37 -16.17
N TYR A 168 3.39 -16.56 -15.12
CA TYR A 168 3.78 -17.88 -14.61
C TYR A 168 2.88 -18.38 -13.47
N THR A 169 2.31 -17.47 -12.67
CA THR A 169 1.50 -17.84 -11.49
C THR A 169 0.02 -18.05 -11.84
N GLY A 170 -0.43 -17.52 -12.98
CA GLY A 170 -1.78 -17.73 -13.50
C GLY A 170 -2.75 -16.59 -13.29
N GLY A 171 -2.25 -15.36 -13.21
CA GLY A 171 -3.04 -14.16 -12.92
C GLY A 171 -2.61 -13.51 -11.60
N GLU A 172 -3.41 -12.53 -11.19
CA GLU A 172 -3.25 -11.79 -9.93
C GLU A 172 -3.21 -12.75 -8.73
N PHE A 173 -2.64 -12.28 -7.62
CA PHE A 173 -2.51 -13.14 -6.45
C PHE A 173 -3.87 -13.61 -5.94
N ALA A 174 -3.91 -14.86 -5.52
CA ALA A 174 -5.05 -15.44 -4.85
C ALA A 174 -4.57 -16.50 -3.86
N LEU A 175 -5.20 -16.52 -2.68
CA LEU A 175 -4.92 -17.52 -1.65
C LEU A 175 -5.01 -18.96 -2.20
N GLY A 176 -4.13 -19.83 -1.72
CA GLY A 176 -4.04 -21.22 -2.14
C GLY A 176 -2.90 -21.48 -3.14
N PRO A 177 -3.09 -22.31 -4.19
CA PRO A 177 -1.99 -22.70 -5.08
C PRO A 177 -1.35 -21.55 -5.86
N ASN A 178 -2.12 -20.50 -6.21
CA ASN A 178 -1.57 -19.31 -6.85
C ASN A 178 -0.60 -18.58 -5.91
N ALA A 179 -0.98 -18.37 -4.64
CA ALA A 179 -0.13 -17.74 -3.64
C ALA A 179 1.23 -18.42 -3.48
N VAL A 180 1.26 -19.76 -3.45
CA VAL A 180 2.51 -20.52 -3.36
C VAL A 180 3.39 -20.32 -4.60
N ARG A 181 2.80 -20.21 -5.80
CA ARG A 181 3.55 -19.91 -7.03
C ARG A 181 4.18 -18.52 -7.01
N HIS A 182 3.42 -17.50 -6.57
CA HIS A 182 3.95 -16.14 -6.38
C HIS A 182 5.17 -16.14 -5.45
N ILE A 183 4.99 -16.64 -4.22
CA ILE A 183 6.02 -16.63 -3.19
C ILE A 183 7.30 -17.34 -3.64
N VAL A 184 7.17 -18.47 -4.35
CA VAL A 184 8.31 -19.25 -4.85
C VAL A 184 8.99 -18.56 -6.04
N LEU A 185 8.23 -18.03 -7.00
CA LEU A 185 8.78 -17.35 -8.17
C LEU A 185 9.50 -16.06 -7.76
N GLU A 186 8.81 -15.18 -7.05
CA GLU A 186 9.33 -13.92 -6.54
C GLU A 186 10.53 -14.16 -5.61
N GLY A 187 10.43 -15.16 -4.73
CA GLY A 187 11.53 -15.58 -3.86
C GLY A 187 12.77 -16.04 -4.62
N TYR A 188 12.59 -16.76 -5.73
CA TYR A 188 13.72 -17.20 -6.55
C TYR A 188 14.36 -16.03 -7.31
N VAL A 189 13.56 -15.14 -7.92
CA VAL A 189 14.07 -13.91 -8.55
C VAL A 189 14.83 -13.07 -7.54
N ALA A 190 14.32 -12.94 -6.31
CA ALA A 190 14.99 -12.24 -5.22
C ALA A 190 16.36 -12.85 -4.88
N LYS A 191 16.49 -14.18 -4.82
CA LYS A 191 17.79 -14.84 -4.62
C LYS A 191 18.79 -14.58 -5.75
N ARG A 192 18.31 -14.32 -6.96
CA ARG A 192 19.11 -13.97 -8.14
C ARG A 192 19.31 -12.46 -8.32
N THR A 193 18.68 -11.64 -7.48
CA THR A 193 18.84 -10.18 -7.50
C THR A 193 20.22 -9.80 -6.94
N PRO A 194 21.01 -8.96 -7.63
CA PRO A 194 22.25 -8.45 -7.08
C PRO A 194 22.02 -7.76 -5.72
N PRO A 195 22.96 -7.88 -4.76
CA PRO A 195 22.83 -7.20 -3.49
C PRO A 195 22.78 -5.68 -3.73
N PRO A 196 21.77 -4.96 -3.21
CA PRO A 196 21.65 -3.53 -3.43
C PRO A 196 22.79 -2.79 -2.73
N VAL A 197 23.35 -1.81 -3.44
CA VAL A 197 24.37 -0.88 -2.93
C VAL A 197 23.95 0.55 -3.25
N ASP A 198 24.35 1.50 -2.41
CA ASP A 198 24.07 2.91 -2.64
C ASP A 198 25.04 3.53 -3.66
N ALA A 199 24.85 4.82 -3.96
CA ALA A 199 25.70 5.56 -4.90
C ALA A 199 27.19 5.61 -4.49
N ALA A 200 27.53 5.32 -3.23
CA ALA A 200 28.90 5.22 -2.73
C ALA A 200 29.42 3.76 -2.70
N GLY A 201 28.65 2.80 -3.23
CA GLY A 201 28.97 1.38 -3.23
C GLY A 201 28.80 0.69 -1.87
N ARG A 202 28.13 1.33 -0.90
CA ARG A 202 27.91 0.75 0.43
C ARG A 202 26.69 -0.18 0.39
N PRO A 203 26.72 -1.32 1.09
CA PRO A 203 25.57 -2.23 1.16
C PRO A 203 24.31 -1.53 1.67
N VAL A 204 23.19 -1.74 0.99
CA VAL A 204 21.86 -1.32 1.43
C VAL A 204 21.15 -2.54 2.01
N ASN A 205 20.68 -2.43 3.25
CA ASN A 205 20.05 -3.52 3.99
C ASN A 205 18.92 -2.98 4.88
N GLU A 206 18.34 -3.83 5.72
CA GLU A 206 17.23 -3.47 6.61
C GLU A 206 17.53 -2.28 7.54
N ASN A 207 18.80 -1.96 7.79
CA ASN A 207 19.21 -0.80 8.61
C ASN A 207 19.40 0.49 7.78
N SER A 208 19.29 0.39 6.46
CA SER A 208 19.36 1.51 5.52
C SER A 208 18.00 2.16 5.24
N VAL A 209 16.94 1.66 5.89
CA VAL A 209 15.56 2.11 5.78
C VAL A 209 15.16 2.77 7.09
N SER A 210 14.49 3.93 7.02
CA SER A 210 14.01 4.63 8.21
C SER A 210 12.70 5.36 7.94
N ILE A 211 11.82 5.39 8.94
CA ILE A 211 10.62 6.23 8.96
C ILE A 211 10.78 7.50 9.83
N ASP A 212 12.01 7.81 10.25
CA ASP A 212 12.28 9.06 10.99
C ASP A 212 11.90 10.26 10.15
N GLY A 213 11.19 11.21 10.75
CA GLY A 213 10.65 12.38 10.06
C GLY A 213 9.41 12.11 9.20
N VAL A 214 9.00 10.85 8.98
CA VAL A 214 7.80 10.51 8.19
C VAL A 214 6.75 9.68 8.94
N SER A 215 7.05 9.17 10.15
CA SER A 215 6.09 8.38 10.94
C SER A 215 4.75 9.11 11.18
N ASP A 216 4.78 10.38 11.57
CA ASP A 216 3.56 11.20 11.75
C ASP A 216 2.79 11.43 10.43
N PHE A 217 3.48 11.44 9.29
CA PHE A 217 2.84 11.52 7.99
C PHE A 217 2.13 10.20 7.67
N ILE A 218 2.79 9.06 7.86
CA ILE A 218 2.20 7.72 7.68
C ILE A 218 0.97 7.57 8.59
N TYR A 219 1.08 7.94 9.88
CA TYR A 219 -0.04 7.91 10.81
C TYR A 219 -1.23 8.74 10.29
N ARG A 220 -1.02 10.03 10.02
CA ARG A 220 -2.12 10.94 9.62
C ARG A 220 -2.73 10.58 8.27
N ARG A 221 -1.94 10.07 7.33
CA ARG A 221 -2.37 9.88 5.95
C ARG A 221 -2.80 8.45 5.66
N MET A 222 -2.32 7.46 6.39
CA MET A 222 -2.53 6.05 6.06
C MET A 222 -3.16 5.24 7.21
N VAL A 223 -3.16 5.77 8.44
CA VAL A 223 -3.68 5.04 9.63
C VAL A 223 -4.92 5.71 10.25
N ASP A 224 -4.88 7.03 10.47
CA ASP A 224 -5.90 7.77 11.22
C ASP A 224 -7.18 8.05 10.41
N ALA A 225 -8.01 7.03 10.21
CA ALA A 225 -9.20 7.07 9.35
C ALA A 225 -10.41 7.74 10.03
N ARG A 226 -10.34 9.05 10.27
CA ARG A 226 -11.42 9.81 10.93
C ARG A 226 -12.69 9.92 10.05
N PRO A 227 -13.88 10.03 10.66
CA PRO A 227 -15.10 10.37 9.92
C PRO A 227 -14.94 11.63 9.05
N GLY A 228 -15.36 11.56 7.78
CA GLY A 228 -15.24 12.68 6.84
C GLY A 228 -13.86 12.84 6.18
N SER A 229 -12.89 11.98 6.52
CA SER A 229 -11.57 12.00 5.89
C SER A 229 -11.57 11.22 4.57
N VAL A 230 -10.72 11.64 3.63
CA VAL A 230 -10.46 10.89 2.38
C VAL A 230 -10.04 9.45 2.66
N LEU A 231 -9.20 9.26 3.69
CA LEU A 231 -8.72 7.95 4.10
C LEU A 231 -9.89 7.00 4.43
N ARG A 232 -10.86 7.44 5.23
CA ARG A 232 -12.01 6.60 5.61
C ARG A 232 -13.03 6.43 4.49
N ASP A 233 -13.34 7.53 3.80
CA ASP A 233 -14.53 7.58 2.94
C ASP A 233 -14.22 7.17 1.49
N GLN A 234 -12.94 7.14 1.09
CA GLN A 234 -12.53 6.83 -0.28
C GLN A 234 -11.45 5.73 -0.38
N LEU A 235 -10.47 5.72 0.53
CA LEU A 235 -9.28 4.86 0.37
C LEU A 235 -9.39 3.52 1.12
N LEU A 236 -9.82 3.52 2.38
CA LEU A 236 -10.06 2.31 3.16
C LEU A 236 -11.46 1.76 2.91
N THR A 237 -11.77 1.49 1.64
CA THR A 237 -13.04 0.91 1.20
C THR A 237 -12.85 -0.52 0.69
N GLY A 238 -13.94 -1.15 0.26
CA GLY A 238 -13.86 -2.49 -0.29
C GLY A 238 -13.89 -3.60 0.76
N SER A 239 -13.77 -4.84 0.29
CA SER A 239 -13.90 -6.03 1.14
C SER A 239 -12.72 -6.19 2.10
N GLY A 240 -11.51 -5.89 1.62
CA GLY A 240 -10.28 -5.95 2.41
C GLY A 240 -10.16 -4.90 3.51
N ALA A 241 -10.96 -3.82 3.48
CA ALA A 241 -10.93 -2.82 4.54
C ALA A 241 -11.52 -3.34 5.86
N ALA A 242 -12.34 -4.40 5.84
CA ALA A 242 -13.00 -4.94 7.03
C ALA A 242 -12.02 -5.58 8.03
N THR A 243 -10.83 -5.94 7.58
CA THR A 243 -9.74 -6.60 8.34
C THR A 243 -8.54 -5.69 8.56
N SER A 244 -8.50 -4.51 7.92
CA SER A 244 -7.46 -3.49 8.12
C SER A 244 -7.48 -2.93 9.54
N VAL A 245 -6.35 -3.04 10.25
CA VAL A 245 -6.18 -2.48 11.61
C VAL A 245 -6.51 -0.98 11.65
N PRO A 246 -5.96 -0.13 10.76
CA PRO A 246 -6.38 1.26 10.60
C PRO A 246 -7.89 1.47 10.57
N ARG A 247 -8.60 0.68 9.74
CA ARG A 247 -10.04 0.84 9.54
C ARG A 247 -10.84 0.39 10.76
N VAL A 248 -10.58 -0.81 11.25
CA VAL A 248 -11.31 -1.45 12.35
C VAL A 248 -11.29 -0.58 13.60
N TYR A 249 -10.09 -0.16 14.03
CA TYR A 249 -9.95 0.62 15.25
C TYR A 249 -10.38 2.08 15.07
N SER A 250 -10.24 2.67 13.89
CA SER A 250 -10.79 4.01 13.63
C SER A 250 -12.32 4.03 13.67
N ASP A 251 -12.98 3.00 13.14
CA ASP A 251 -14.45 2.89 13.20
C ASP A 251 -14.95 2.64 14.63
N LEU A 252 -14.23 1.81 15.40
CA LEU A 252 -14.50 1.61 16.83
C LEU A 252 -14.39 2.93 17.60
N ARG A 253 -13.27 3.63 17.47
CA ARG A 253 -13.04 4.94 18.09
C ARG A 253 -14.14 5.92 17.72
N ALA A 254 -14.53 5.99 16.45
CA ALA A 254 -15.62 6.85 16.00
C ALA A 254 -16.98 6.46 16.63
N GLY A 255 -17.22 5.17 16.86
CA GLY A 255 -18.40 4.68 17.60
C GLY A 255 -18.40 5.15 19.05
N LEU A 256 -17.29 4.92 19.75
CA LEU A 256 -17.11 5.36 21.14
C LEU A 256 -17.28 6.87 21.27
N GLN A 257 -16.70 7.65 20.36
CA GLN A 257 -16.81 9.10 20.37
C GLN A 257 -18.25 9.57 20.21
N ARG A 258 -19.06 8.93 19.36
CA ARG A 258 -20.49 9.28 19.21
C ARG A 258 -21.25 9.10 20.51
N ASP A 259 -20.96 8.05 21.28
CA ASP A 259 -21.61 7.80 22.56
C ASP A 259 -21.20 8.84 23.61
N VAL A 260 -19.90 9.19 23.65
CA VAL A 260 -19.37 10.26 24.50
C VAL A 260 -20.03 11.61 24.15
N ASP A 261 -20.09 11.94 22.87
CA ASP A 261 -20.72 13.18 22.38
C ASP A 261 -22.22 13.22 22.68
N GLU A 262 -22.94 12.10 22.57
CA GLU A 262 -24.35 12.01 22.93
C GLU A 262 -24.56 12.26 24.43
N TYR A 263 -23.73 11.66 25.29
CA TYR A 263 -23.79 11.89 26.73
C TYR A 263 -23.62 13.37 27.09
N TYR A 264 -22.58 14.03 26.56
CA TYR A 264 -22.35 15.44 26.85
C TYR A 264 -23.41 16.35 26.23
N ARG A 265 -23.93 16.03 25.05
CA ARG A 265 -25.08 16.75 24.47
C ARG A 265 -26.32 16.64 25.34
N ARG A 266 -26.62 15.45 25.87
CA ARG A 266 -27.78 15.24 26.76
C ARG A 266 -27.60 15.96 28.09
N LYS A 267 -26.40 15.91 28.67
CA LYS A 267 -26.04 16.67 29.88
C LYS A 267 -26.24 18.18 29.69
N ALA A 268 -25.77 18.72 28.56
CA ALA A 268 -25.95 20.13 28.21
C ALA A 268 -27.42 20.49 27.93
N ASP A 269 -28.22 19.57 27.40
CA ASP A 269 -29.66 19.77 27.21
C ASP A 269 -30.42 19.93 28.53
N PHE A 270 -30.10 19.12 29.55
CA PHE A 270 -30.66 19.32 30.90
C PHE A 270 -30.31 20.70 31.47
N ASP A 271 -29.06 21.13 31.31
CA ASP A 271 -28.62 22.45 31.79
C ASP A 271 -29.35 23.58 31.08
N ARG A 272 -29.49 23.48 29.75
CA ARG A 272 -30.24 24.45 28.94
C ARG A 272 -31.70 24.53 29.37
N ARG A 273 -32.40 23.40 29.46
CA ARG A 273 -33.81 23.32 29.86
C ARG A 273 -34.04 23.86 31.28
N SER A 274 -33.13 23.58 32.22
CA SER A 274 -33.19 24.10 33.58
C SER A 274 -32.97 25.62 33.60
N ALA A 275 -31.98 26.13 32.87
CA ALA A 275 -31.71 27.57 32.73
C ALA A 275 -32.89 28.32 32.09
N ASP A 276 -33.53 27.76 31.06
CA ASP A 276 -34.70 28.35 30.41
C ASP A 276 -35.87 28.52 31.39
N LYS A 277 -36.09 27.54 32.28
CA LYS A 277 -37.13 27.60 33.32
C LYS A 277 -36.82 28.66 34.37
N LEU A 278 -35.57 28.75 34.82
CA LEU A 278 -35.15 29.79 35.77
C LEU A 278 -35.23 31.19 35.16
N ALA A 279 -34.83 31.34 33.90
CA ALA A 279 -34.93 32.60 33.17
C ALA A 279 -36.40 33.01 32.95
N ALA A 280 -37.30 32.05 32.68
CA ALA A 280 -38.73 32.31 32.60
C ALA A 280 -39.31 32.73 33.96
N ALA A 281 -38.90 32.08 35.05
CA ALA A 281 -39.34 32.43 36.40
C ALA A 281 -38.95 33.87 36.77
N ALA A 282 -37.73 34.29 36.41
CA ALA A 282 -37.25 35.66 36.63
C ALA A 282 -38.03 36.73 35.84
N ARG A 283 -38.75 36.33 34.78
CA ARG A 283 -39.59 37.23 33.98
C ARG A 283 -41.05 37.31 34.46
N CYS A 284 -41.47 36.46 35.40
CA CYS A 284 -42.83 36.53 35.95
C CYS A 284 -43.01 37.84 36.75
N LYS A 285 -44.11 38.56 36.47
CA LYS A 285 -44.47 39.77 37.23
C LYS A 285 -45.28 39.39 38.48
N PRO A 286 -45.20 40.14 39.60
CA PRO A 286 -45.91 39.82 40.85
C PRO A 286 -47.44 39.68 40.75
N LEU A 287 -48.06 40.25 39.71
CA LEU A 287 -49.52 40.23 39.50
C LEU A 287 -49.94 39.46 38.23
N ASP A 288 -49.00 38.74 37.59
CA ASP A 288 -49.31 37.89 36.44
C ASP A 288 -49.71 36.49 36.92
N PHE A 289 -51.01 36.29 37.11
CA PHE A 289 -51.58 35.02 37.54
C PHE A 289 -51.42 33.87 36.51
N GLY A 290 -50.99 34.18 35.28
CA GLY A 290 -50.63 33.18 34.27
C GLY A 290 -49.19 32.66 34.39
N CYS A 291 -48.33 33.30 35.19
CA CYS A 291 -46.91 32.98 35.32
C CYS A 291 -46.55 32.62 36.76
N SER A 292 -46.45 31.32 37.06
CA SER A 292 -46.03 30.86 38.40
C SER A 292 -44.51 30.66 38.46
N ALA A 293 -43.81 31.66 39.02
CA ALA A 293 -42.36 31.59 39.24
C ALA A 293 -41.97 30.37 40.11
N THR A 294 -42.74 30.08 41.16
CA THR A 294 -42.54 28.92 42.03
C THR A 294 -42.63 27.61 41.24
N LEU A 295 -43.66 27.44 40.39
CA LEU A 295 -43.79 26.25 39.56
C LEU A 295 -42.61 26.08 38.60
N LEU A 296 -42.16 27.17 37.96
CA LEU A 296 -41.02 27.15 37.04
C LEU A 296 -39.70 26.78 37.74
N VAL A 297 -39.47 27.30 38.96
CA VAL A 297 -38.32 26.92 39.79
C VAL A 297 -38.39 25.45 40.20
N THR A 298 -39.57 24.95 40.61
CA THR A 298 -39.75 23.52 40.91
C THR A 298 -39.48 22.64 39.68
N GLN A 299 -39.96 23.03 38.50
CA GLN A 299 -39.67 22.32 37.24
C GLN A 299 -38.17 22.30 36.92
N ALA A 300 -37.46 23.41 37.14
CA ALA A 300 -36.00 23.46 36.99
C ALA A 300 -35.29 22.48 37.94
N GLY A 301 -35.77 22.37 39.19
CA GLY A 301 -35.28 21.41 40.18
C GLY A 301 -35.48 19.96 39.77
N VAL A 302 -36.65 19.61 39.21
CA VAL A 302 -36.92 18.27 38.66
C VAL A 302 -35.96 17.94 37.51
N ILE A 303 -35.74 18.87 36.58
CA ILE A 303 -34.79 18.68 35.45
C ILE A 303 -33.36 18.43 35.96
N GLN A 304 -32.92 19.12 37.02
CA GLN A 304 -31.60 18.89 37.61
C GLN A 304 -31.53 17.53 38.35
N ALA A 305 -32.63 17.06 38.95
CA ALA A 305 -32.71 15.71 39.51
C ALA A 305 -32.65 14.64 38.40
N GLU A 306 -33.34 14.83 37.27
CA GLU A 306 -33.24 13.98 36.08
C GLU A 306 -31.80 13.92 35.56
N LYS A 307 -31.11 15.06 35.49
CA LYS A 307 -29.68 15.13 35.11
C LYS A 307 -28.81 14.32 36.07
N ALA A 308 -29.00 14.48 37.38
CA ALA A 308 -28.23 13.75 38.38
C ALA A 308 -28.44 12.23 38.25
N ALA A 309 -29.70 11.79 38.05
CA ALA A 309 -30.01 10.38 37.82
C ALA A 309 -29.38 9.86 36.51
N TYR A 310 -29.44 10.64 35.44
CA TYR A 310 -28.79 10.32 34.17
C TYR A 310 -27.27 10.17 34.34
N MET A 311 -26.62 11.10 35.03
CA MET A 311 -25.19 11.05 35.30
C MET A 311 -24.82 9.85 36.20
N ALA A 312 -25.60 9.53 37.22
CA ALA A 312 -25.34 8.40 38.10
C ALA A 312 -25.28 7.05 37.35
N VAL A 313 -26.06 6.91 36.28
CA VAL A 313 -26.09 5.69 35.45
C VAL A 313 -25.03 5.71 34.36
N ASN A 314 -24.74 6.87 33.77
CA ASN A 314 -23.97 6.95 32.53
C ASN A 314 -22.53 7.48 32.70
N ALA A 315 -22.20 8.19 33.78
CA ALA A 315 -20.90 8.85 33.90
C ALA A 315 -19.72 7.86 33.88
N ALA A 316 -19.75 6.80 34.70
CA ALA A 316 -18.65 5.83 34.75
C ALA A 316 -18.44 5.07 33.42
N PRO A 317 -19.50 4.56 32.75
CA PRO A 317 -19.35 3.99 31.42
C PRO A 317 -18.77 4.96 30.38
N ILE A 318 -19.14 6.25 30.44
CA ILE A 318 -18.64 7.25 29.50
C ILE A 318 -17.17 7.56 29.76
N THR A 319 -16.77 7.72 31.03
CA THR A 319 -15.36 7.89 31.39
C THR A 319 -14.50 6.72 30.94
N TYR A 320 -14.98 5.48 31.06
CA TYR A 320 -14.29 4.32 30.50
C TYR A 320 -14.12 4.43 28.97
N LYS A 321 -15.16 4.86 28.23
CA LYS A 321 -15.06 5.08 26.79
C LYS A 321 -14.07 6.18 26.41
N GLU A 322 -13.97 7.25 27.20
CA GLU A 322 -12.98 8.32 26.99
C GLU A 322 -11.54 7.79 27.07
N TYR A 323 -11.24 6.97 28.07
CA TYR A 323 -9.93 6.30 28.16
C TYR A 323 -9.70 5.31 27.02
N TRP A 324 -10.71 4.51 26.68
CA TRP A 324 -10.61 3.57 25.58
C TRP A 324 -10.35 4.26 24.22
N ILE A 325 -10.97 5.43 23.98
CA ILE A 325 -10.66 6.26 22.79
C ILE A 325 -9.19 6.64 22.78
N LYS A 326 -8.63 7.06 23.92
CA LYS A 326 -7.21 7.41 24.05
C LYS A 326 -6.31 6.20 23.77
N ASP A 327 -6.65 5.03 24.28
CA ASP A 327 -5.87 3.80 24.05
C ASP A 327 -5.83 3.43 22.56
N ILE A 328 -6.96 3.60 21.87
CA ILE A 328 -7.03 3.44 20.41
C ILE A 328 -6.16 4.47 19.70
N ASP A 329 -6.22 5.75 20.09
CA ASP A 329 -5.41 6.80 19.49
C ASP A 329 -3.91 6.54 19.66
N ASP A 330 -3.49 6.12 20.86
CA ASP A 330 -2.09 5.79 21.17
C ASP A 330 -1.62 4.56 20.39
N GLY A 331 -2.42 3.50 20.34
CA GLY A 331 -2.08 2.29 19.59
C GLY A 331 -2.01 2.52 18.08
N LEU A 332 -2.98 3.25 17.50
CA LEU A 332 -2.93 3.63 16.09
C LEU A 332 -1.73 4.53 15.78
N ARG A 333 -1.32 5.40 16.72
CA ARG A 333 -0.12 6.25 16.57
C ARG A 333 1.17 5.43 16.62
N ALA A 334 1.21 4.33 17.36
CA ALA A 334 2.35 3.41 17.39
C ALA A 334 2.43 2.51 16.14
N TRP A 335 1.32 2.28 15.46
CA TRP A 335 1.19 1.35 14.33
C TRP A 335 2.23 1.52 13.21
N PRO A 336 2.56 2.73 12.71
CA PRO A 336 3.59 2.88 11.68
C PRO A 336 4.96 2.30 12.08
N GLY A 337 5.32 2.43 13.36
CA GLY A 337 6.57 1.88 13.90
C GLY A 337 6.56 0.36 13.95
N VAL A 338 5.43 -0.23 14.34
CA VAL A 338 5.24 -1.69 14.34
C VAL A 338 5.35 -2.24 12.92
N SER A 339 4.63 -1.64 11.97
CA SER A 339 4.67 -2.05 10.56
C SER A 339 6.07 -1.94 9.97
N HIS A 340 6.79 -0.85 10.28
CA HIS A 340 8.17 -0.67 9.87
C HIS A 340 9.09 -1.79 10.39
N GLU A 341 9.00 -2.11 11.68
CA GLU A 341 9.85 -3.13 12.31
C GLU A 341 9.50 -4.55 11.82
N LEU A 342 8.21 -4.84 11.60
CA LEU A 342 7.78 -6.10 10.97
C LEU A 342 8.29 -6.20 9.53
N ALA A 343 8.22 -5.12 8.74
CA ALA A 343 8.74 -5.11 7.38
C ALA A 343 10.26 -5.33 7.36
N ARG A 344 11.02 -4.68 8.25
CA ARG A 344 12.47 -4.91 8.40
C ARG A 344 12.82 -6.33 8.84
N ALA A 345 11.94 -7.02 9.55
CA ALA A 345 12.19 -8.37 10.02
C ALA A 345 11.80 -9.44 8.98
N LEU A 346 10.65 -9.27 8.33
CA LEU A 346 10.00 -10.30 7.51
C LEU A 346 10.17 -10.10 6.01
N VAL A 347 10.13 -8.84 5.58
CA VAL A 347 9.88 -8.44 4.19
C VAL A 347 11.16 -7.96 3.53
N TYR A 348 11.93 -7.13 4.22
CA TYR A 348 13.20 -6.60 3.78
C TYR A 348 14.30 -6.91 4.80
N ASN A 349 14.78 -8.14 4.78
CA ASN A 349 15.95 -8.58 5.54
C ASN A 349 16.87 -9.40 4.63
N THR A 350 18.11 -8.91 4.51
CA THR A 350 19.09 -9.47 3.56
C THR A 350 19.56 -10.88 3.94
N GLY A 351 19.39 -11.30 5.20
CA GLY A 351 19.64 -12.64 5.71
C GLY A 351 18.44 -13.61 5.60
N GLY A 352 17.31 -13.18 5.04
CA GLY A 352 16.06 -13.96 5.01
C GLY A 352 15.04 -13.44 6.02
N VAL A 353 14.19 -14.32 6.56
CA VAL A 353 13.10 -13.92 7.48
C VAL A 353 13.57 -14.04 8.94
N ASP A 354 13.58 -12.92 9.68
CA ASP A 354 13.84 -12.90 11.13
C ASP A 354 12.53 -13.04 11.91
N THR A 355 12.09 -14.29 12.03
CA THR A 355 10.84 -14.65 12.70
C THR A 355 10.86 -14.32 14.20
N ALA A 356 12.04 -14.36 14.84
CA ALA A 356 12.17 -14.08 16.27
C ALA A 356 11.97 -12.59 16.57
N ARG A 357 12.59 -11.71 15.77
CA ARG A 357 12.36 -10.26 15.86
C ARG A 357 10.90 -9.92 15.56
N ALA A 358 10.33 -10.49 14.49
CA ALA A 358 8.95 -10.24 14.13
C ALA A 358 7.97 -10.67 15.23
N GLN A 359 8.15 -11.87 15.80
CA GLN A 359 7.37 -12.37 16.93
C GLN A 359 7.43 -11.38 18.10
N LYS A 360 8.64 -10.96 18.49
CA LYS A 360 8.85 -10.03 19.60
C LYS A 360 8.14 -8.69 19.38
N VAL A 361 8.25 -8.12 18.18
CA VAL A 361 7.59 -6.85 17.82
C VAL A 361 6.07 -6.98 17.91
N ALA A 362 5.52 -8.07 17.36
CA ALA A 362 4.08 -8.33 17.39
C ALA A 362 3.57 -8.55 18.82
N GLU A 363 4.23 -9.40 19.61
CA GLU A 363 3.89 -9.64 21.02
C GLU A 363 3.94 -8.34 21.83
N GLN A 364 5.00 -7.54 21.67
CA GLN A 364 5.12 -6.28 22.36
C GLN A 364 3.98 -5.31 22.02
N TYR A 365 3.60 -5.17 20.75
CA TYR A 365 2.45 -4.35 20.38
C TYR A 365 1.13 -4.88 20.95
N VAL A 366 0.96 -6.21 21.02
CA VAL A 366 -0.23 -6.80 21.65
C VAL A 366 -0.33 -6.38 23.11
N TYR A 367 0.76 -6.53 23.86
CA TYR A 367 0.81 -6.20 25.28
C TYR A 367 0.71 -4.69 25.55
N ASP A 368 1.44 -3.87 24.80
CA ASP A 368 1.56 -2.43 25.06
C ASP A 368 0.34 -1.65 24.54
N HIS A 369 -0.39 -2.17 23.54
CA HIS A 369 -1.46 -1.44 22.88
C HIS A 369 -2.69 -2.29 22.55
N LEU A 370 -2.56 -3.39 21.81
CA LEU A 370 -3.73 -4.04 21.20
C LEU A 370 -4.78 -4.52 22.22
N LEU A 371 -4.34 -4.97 23.40
CA LEU A 371 -5.23 -5.39 24.47
C LEU A 371 -6.11 -4.23 24.96
N SER A 372 -5.52 -3.08 25.31
CA SER A 372 -6.24 -1.90 25.79
C SER A 372 -7.08 -1.25 24.68
N MET A 373 -6.55 -1.17 23.46
CA MET A 373 -7.31 -0.79 22.25
C MET A 373 -8.55 -1.65 22.04
N SER A 374 -8.56 -2.89 22.54
CA SER A 374 -9.68 -3.82 22.44
C SER A 374 -10.60 -3.80 23.67
N GLY A 375 -10.42 -2.82 24.56
CA GLY A 375 -11.23 -2.62 25.76
C GLY A 375 -10.77 -3.43 26.97
N ALA A 376 -9.59 -4.04 26.96
CA ALA A 376 -9.03 -4.60 28.18
C ALA A 376 -8.80 -3.47 29.20
N PRO A 377 -9.20 -3.61 30.47
CA PRO A 377 -8.94 -2.58 31.45
C PRO A 377 -7.45 -2.45 31.74
N ASP A 378 -6.94 -1.24 31.65
CA ASP A 378 -5.63 -0.86 32.18
C ASP A 378 -5.71 -0.79 33.70
N ALA A 379 -5.77 -1.95 34.37
CA ALA A 379 -5.62 -2.12 35.82
C ALA A 379 -6.25 -1.04 36.73
N VAL A 380 -7.54 -0.68 36.58
CA VAL A 380 -8.29 0.07 37.63
C VAL A 380 -9.78 -0.33 37.69
N GLY A 381 -10.15 -1.12 38.69
CA GLY A 381 -11.38 -0.98 39.49
C GLY A 381 -12.80 -0.98 38.86
N GLY A 382 -13.01 -1.32 37.59
CA GLY A 382 -14.32 -1.28 36.92
C GLY A 382 -14.95 -2.65 36.63
N SER A 383 -16.24 -2.82 36.89
CA SER A 383 -16.99 -4.09 36.84
C SER A 383 -16.95 -4.82 35.48
N LEU A 384 -16.54 -6.09 35.49
CA LEU A 384 -16.50 -7.04 34.34
C LEU A 384 -17.81 -7.11 33.52
N GLY A 385 -18.96 -6.81 34.12
CA GLY A 385 -20.27 -6.83 33.43
C GLY A 385 -20.43 -5.74 32.36
N LEU A 386 -19.76 -4.59 32.53
CA LEU A 386 -19.82 -3.49 31.56
C LEU A 386 -19.08 -3.85 30.26
N ILE A 387 -17.93 -4.52 30.38
CA ILE A 387 -17.04 -4.92 29.29
C ILE A 387 -17.77 -5.79 28.26
N ASN A 388 -18.48 -6.83 28.72
CA ASN A 388 -19.21 -7.73 27.83
C ASN A 388 -20.41 -7.06 27.13
N SER A 389 -21.09 -6.11 27.78
CA SER A 389 -22.22 -5.41 27.19
C SER A 389 -21.81 -4.42 26.10
N VAL A 390 -20.67 -3.74 26.26
CA VAL A 390 -20.16 -2.77 25.28
C VAL A 390 -19.53 -3.47 24.07
N LEU A 391 -18.73 -4.52 24.31
CA LEU A 391 -18.13 -5.32 23.22
C LEU A 391 -19.20 -6.03 22.36
N SER A 392 -20.31 -6.46 22.97
CA SER A 392 -21.36 -7.17 22.24
C SER A 392 -22.29 -6.25 21.44
N ALA A 393 -22.44 -4.98 21.85
CA ALA A 393 -23.27 -4.00 21.16
C ALA A 393 -22.55 -3.33 19.97
N LEU A 394 -21.23 -3.16 20.04
CA LEU A 394 -20.46 -2.42 19.04
C LEU A 394 -19.88 -3.30 17.91
N PHE A 395 -19.62 -4.59 18.17
CA PHE A 395 -19.00 -5.47 17.18
C PHE A 395 -19.94 -6.53 16.62
N PRO A 396 -20.11 -6.62 15.30
CA PRO A 396 -20.58 -7.84 14.64
C PRO A 396 -19.69 -9.04 15.04
N ALA A 397 -20.25 -10.25 15.09
CA ALA A 397 -19.54 -11.44 15.55
C ALA A 397 -18.20 -11.68 14.81
N PHE A 398 -18.15 -11.38 13.51
CA PHE A 398 -16.94 -11.58 12.69
C PHE A 398 -15.77 -10.66 13.09
N ILE A 399 -16.02 -9.41 13.51
CA ILE A 399 -14.96 -8.49 13.96
C ILE A 399 -14.38 -8.97 15.30
N ARG A 400 -15.22 -9.53 16.18
CA ARG A 400 -14.74 -10.12 17.43
C ARG A 400 -13.82 -11.30 17.16
N GLU A 401 -14.16 -12.19 16.24
CA GLU A 401 -13.30 -13.33 15.91
C GLU A 401 -11.94 -12.89 15.35
N ALA A 402 -11.91 -11.90 14.45
CA ALA A 402 -10.67 -11.34 13.91
C ALA A 402 -9.81 -10.67 14.99
N VAL A 403 -10.41 -9.85 15.85
CA VAL A 403 -9.73 -9.20 16.97
C VAL A 403 -9.22 -10.23 17.99
N GLU A 404 -10.01 -11.24 18.31
CA GLU A 404 -9.61 -12.32 19.23
C GLU A 404 -8.50 -13.21 18.66
N GLN A 405 -8.45 -13.42 17.34
CA GLN A 405 -7.31 -14.09 16.70
C GLN A 405 -6.05 -13.23 16.77
N MET A 406 -6.14 -11.93 16.43
CA MET A 406 -5.01 -11.00 16.52
C MET A 406 -4.44 -10.89 17.95
N LYS A 407 -5.28 -10.96 18.99
CA LYS A 407 -4.81 -10.98 20.39
C LYS A 407 -4.01 -12.23 20.76
N ARG A 408 -4.32 -13.39 20.16
CA ARG A 408 -3.68 -14.67 20.52
C ARG A 408 -2.36 -14.87 19.79
N ASP A 409 -2.32 -14.52 18.51
CA ASP A 409 -1.15 -14.70 17.65
C ASP A 409 -1.23 -13.69 16.50
N LEU A 410 -0.90 -12.43 16.81
CA LEU A 410 -0.98 -11.32 15.87
C LEU A 410 -0.18 -11.62 14.59
N LEU A 411 1.04 -12.13 14.75
CA LEU A 411 1.93 -12.38 13.63
C LEU A 411 1.38 -13.43 12.66
N ASN A 412 0.97 -14.61 13.15
CA ASN A 412 0.36 -15.61 12.27
C ASN A 412 -0.99 -15.15 11.72
N SER A 413 -1.75 -14.34 12.49
CA SER A 413 -3.02 -13.80 12.00
C SER A 413 -2.82 -12.85 10.81
N LEU A 414 -1.81 -11.97 10.88
CA LEU A 414 -1.45 -11.08 9.78
C LEU A 414 -0.98 -11.86 8.55
N LEU A 415 -0.06 -12.82 8.73
CA LEU A 415 0.50 -13.61 7.62
C LEU A 415 -0.52 -14.54 6.97
N ARG A 416 -1.41 -15.17 7.75
CA ARG A 416 -2.47 -16.01 7.18
C ARG A 416 -3.47 -15.20 6.38
N GLN A 417 -3.81 -13.99 6.81
CA GLN A 417 -4.74 -13.14 6.08
C GLN A 417 -4.09 -12.50 4.85
N ALA A 418 -2.82 -12.09 4.94
CA ALA A 418 -2.08 -11.52 3.82
C ALA A 418 -1.72 -12.59 2.77
N PHE A 419 -1.17 -13.74 3.19
CA PHE A 419 -0.54 -14.70 2.27
C PHE A 419 -1.16 -16.12 2.32
N GLY A 420 -2.04 -16.40 3.27
CA GLY A 420 -2.60 -17.74 3.46
C GLY A 420 -1.66 -18.73 4.16
N LEU A 421 -0.53 -18.27 4.69
CA LEU A 421 0.52 -19.11 5.28
C LEU A 421 0.84 -18.71 6.73
N THR A 422 1.30 -19.66 7.55
CA THR A 422 1.96 -19.34 8.83
C THR A 422 3.36 -18.78 8.64
N VAL A 423 3.95 -18.28 9.72
CA VAL A 423 5.36 -17.93 9.81
C VAL A 423 6.26 -19.08 9.33
N GLU A 424 6.01 -20.31 9.78
CA GLU A 424 6.82 -21.49 9.44
C GLU A 424 6.67 -21.88 7.97
N GLU A 425 5.44 -21.89 7.46
CA GLU A 425 5.15 -22.20 6.05
C GLU A 425 5.77 -21.16 5.12
N LEU A 426 5.63 -19.87 5.45
CA LEU A 426 6.24 -18.78 4.72
C LEU A 426 7.78 -18.92 4.74
N LYS A 427 8.36 -19.14 5.91
CA LYS A 427 9.81 -19.32 6.06
C LYS A 427 10.34 -20.43 5.15
N ALA A 428 9.65 -21.57 5.07
CA ALA A 428 10.07 -22.70 4.23
C ALA A 428 10.16 -22.33 2.74
N TYR A 429 9.16 -21.61 2.21
CA TYR A 429 9.16 -21.20 0.81
C TYR A 429 10.11 -20.04 0.52
N VAL A 430 10.30 -19.13 1.47
CA VAL A 430 11.11 -17.91 1.29
C VAL A 430 12.60 -18.17 1.42
N THR A 431 13.03 -19.06 2.32
CA THR A 431 14.47 -19.31 2.54
C THR A 431 15.09 -20.21 1.48
N SER A 432 14.32 -21.13 0.89
CA SER A 432 14.80 -22.10 -0.10
C SER A 432 13.85 -22.30 -1.29
N PRO A 433 13.43 -21.22 -2.00
CA PRO A 433 12.49 -21.30 -3.12
C PRO A 433 13.00 -22.21 -4.25
N GLU A 434 14.31 -22.26 -4.50
CA GLU A 434 14.96 -23.11 -5.51
C GLU A 434 14.67 -24.61 -5.31
N VAL A 435 14.48 -25.07 -4.07
CA VAL A 435 14.17 -26.47 -3.76
C VAL A 435 12.72 -26.81 -4.14
N HIS A 436 11.87 -25.80 -4.22
CA HIS A 436 10.44 -25.96 -4.49
C HIS A 436 10.05 -25.53 -5.91
N PHE A 437 10.89 -24.75 -6.59
CA PHE A 437 10.58 -24.05 -7.83
C PHE A 437 10.00 -24.96 -8.92
N ASP A 438 10.74 -25.96 -9.38
CA ASP A 438 10.29 -26.82 -10.49
C ASP A 438 8.98 -27.55 -10.17
N ARG A 439 8.84 -28.02 -8.94
CA ARG A 439 7.62 -28.71 -8.49
C ARG A 439 6.41 -27.77 -8.46
N VAL A 440 6.59 -26.56 -7.92
CA VAL A 440 5.52 -25.57 -7.76
C VAL A 440 5.12 -24.97 -9.10
N MET A 441 6.10 -24.61 -9.95
CA MET A 441 5.86 -23.99 -11.26
C MET A 441 5.39 -25.00 -12.33
N ALA A 442 5.45 -26.30 -12.07
CA ALA A 442 4.83 -27.33 -12.91
C ALA A 442 3.31 -27.48 -12.67
N THR A 443 2.78 -26.94 -11.57
CA THR A 443 1.35 -27.04 -11.23
C THR A 443 0.48 -26.23 -12.20
N PRO A 444 -0.79 -26.64 -12.47
CA PRO A 444 -1.69 -25.89 -13.34
C PRO A 444 -1.99 -24.48 -12.78
N GLY A 445 -2.08 -23.49 -13.67
CA GLY A 445 -2.52 -22.14 -13.33
C GLY A 445 -1.93 -21.06 -14.24
N GLY A 446 -0.63 -21.12 -14.53
CA GLY A 446 0.05 -20.18 -15.43
C GLY A 446 1.01 -20.90 -16.39
N GLN A 447 1.89 -20.13 -17.03
CA GLN A 447 2.94 -20.67 -17.88
C GLN A 447 3.87 -21.57 -17.05
N LYS A 448 4.01 -22.83 -17.47
CA LYS A 448 4.94 -23.76 -16.81
C LYS A 448 6.38 -23.38 -17.12
N THR A 449 7.24 -23.50 -16.13
CA THR A 449 8.68 -23.22 -16.25
C THR A 449 9.49 -24.12 -15.32
N THR A 450 10.80 -24.17 -15.53
CA THR A 450 11.79 -24.77 -14.63
C THR A 450 12.87 -23.74 -14.29
N LEU A 451 13.69 -24.00 -13.27
CA LEU A 451 14.84 -23.16 -12.93
C LEU A 451 15.73 -22.92 -14.14
N ARG A 452 15.98 -23.97 -14.93
CA ARG A 452 16.79 -23.87 -16.14
C ARG A 452 16.18 -22.91 -17.16
N GLN A 453 14.87 -23.03 -17.40
CA GLN A 453 14.16 -22.17 -18.33
C GLN A 453 14.09 -20.72 -17.82
N MET A 454 13.82 -20.53 -16.53
CA MET A 454 13.83 -19.22 -15.88
C MET A 454 15.20 -18.55 -15.98
N ASN A 455 16.28 -19.25 -15.64
CA ASN A 455 17.63 -18.70 -15.66
C ASN A 455 18.09 -18.35 -17.08
N ARG A 456 17.87 -19.22 -18.07
CA ARG A 456 18.35 -18.99 -19.45
C ARG A 456 17.43 -18.07 -20.25
N GLY A 457 16.12 -18.25 -20.09
CA GLY A 457 15.09 -17.57 -20.85
C GLY A 457 14.84 -16.15 -20.37
N GLU A 458 14.73 -15.96 -19.05
CA GLU A 458 14.31 -14.68 -18.47
C GLU A 458 15.50 -13.95 -17.82
N LEU A 459 16.18 -14.59 -16.87
CA LEU A 459 17.22 -13.94 -16.06
C LEU A 459 18.58 -13.81 -16.78
N ARG A 460 18.73 -14.50 -17.92
CA ARG A 460 19.97 -14.57 -18.73
C ARG A 460 21.23 -14.99 -17.95
N ILE A 461 21.07 -15.85 -16.96
CA ILE A 461 22.15 -16.39 -16.12
C ILE A 461 22.63 -17.72 -16.68
N ALA A 462 23.94 -17.98 -16.59
CA ALA A 462 24.54 -19.23 -17.08
C ALA A 462 24.35 -20.47 -16.18
N ASP A 463 23.78 -20.31 -14.99
CA ASP A 463 23.50 -21.42 -14.08
C ASP A 463 22.18 -22.09 -14.47
N ASP A 464 22.19 -23.39 -14.76
CA ASP A 464 20.98 -24.13 -15.18
C ASP A 464 20.04 -24.47 -14.01
N GLY A 465 20.46 -24.24 -12.76
CA GLY A 465 19.64 -24.52 -11.58
C GLY A 465 19.93 -23.53 -10.46
N PHE A 466 20.56 -24.03 -9.39
CA PHE A 466 21.10 -23.21 -8.32
C PHE A 466 22.48 -23.73 -7.87
N ALA A 467 23.28 -24.22 -8.82
CA ALA A 467 24.60 -24.78 -8.55
C ALA A 467 25.63 -23.70 -8.21
N ASN A 468 25.42 -22.46 -8.70
CA ASN A 468 26.17 -21.29 -8.31
C ASN A 468 25.27 -20.29 -7.57
N PRO A 469 25.20 -20.34 -6.23
CA PRO A 469 24.42 -19.40 -5.43
C PRO A 469 24.86 -17.95 -5.53
N SER A 470 26.04 -17.66 -6.09
CA SER A 470 26.53 -16.29 -6.32
C SER A 470 26.12 -15.70 -7.67
N ALA A 471 25.60 -16.52 -8.61
CA ALA A 471 25.19 -16.00 -9.90
C ALA A 471 23.95 -15.10 -9.74
N ARG A 472 24.00 -13.94 -10.40
CA ARG A 472 23.00 -12.87 -10.36
C ARG A 472 22.61 -12.47 -11.78
N PHE A 473 21.40 -11.94 -11.94
CA PHE A 473 21.00 -11.34 -13.23
C PHE A 473 21.61 -9.95 -13.38
N ASP A 474 21.74 -9.51 -14.62
CA ASP A 474 21.92 -8.10 -14.97
C ASP A 474 20.55 -7.54 -15.40
N TYR A 475 20.10 -6.49 -14.74
CA TYR A 475 18.80 -5.89 -15.03
C TYR A 475 18.71 -5.36 -16.45
N GLN A 476 19.84 -5.02 -17.09
CA GLN A 476 19.86 -4.47 -18.45
C GLN A 476 19.50 -5.49 -19.53
N VAL A 477 19.56 -6.78 -19.22
CA VAL A 477 19.21 -7.89 -20.15
C VAL A 477 18.05 -8.74 -19.65
N PHE A 478 17.47 -8.38 -18.50
CA PHE A 478 16.24 -8.95 -17.97
C PHE A 478 15.08 -7.97 -18.22
N PRO A 479 14.23 -8.18 -19.25
CA PRO A 479 13.25 -7.18 -19.69
C PRO A 479 12.37 -6.59 -18.59
N ALA A 480 11.84 -7.42 -17.69
CA ALA A 480 11.00 -6.94 -16.59
C ALA A 480 11.79 -6.07 -15.58
N GLY A 481 13.06 -6.41 -15.33
CA GLY A 481 13.96 -5.60 -14.53
C GLY A 481 14.35 -4.29 -15.22
N TYR A 482 14.67 -4.33 -16.52
CA TYR A 482 14.97 -3.14 -17.31
C TYR A 482 13.79 -2.16 -17.34
N ASN A 483 12.59 -2.68 -17.60
CA ASN A 483 11.37 -1.89 -17.65
C ASN A 483 11.10 -1.24 -16.29
N THR A 484 11.25 -2.00 -15.19
CA THR A 484 11.13 -1.50 -13.82
C THR A 484 12.11 -0.36 -13.53
N VAL A 485 13.40 -0.52 -13.84
CA VAL A 485 14.40 0.56 -13.64
C VAL A 485 14.08 1.77 -14.51
N THR A 486 13.66 1.55 -15.75
CA THR A 486 13.32 2.64 -16.69
C THR A 486 12.15 3.47 -16.17
N ILE A 487 11.02 2.84 -15.77
CA ILE A 487 9.89 3.58 -15.21
C ILE A 487 10.24 4.24 -13.87
N SER A 488 11.07 3.60 -13.05
CA SER A 488 11.58 4.18 -11.79
C SER A 488 12.37 5.47 -12.05
N LYS A 489 13.17 5.54 -13.12
CA LYS A 489 13.83 6.78 -13.56
C LYS A 489 12.81 7.83 -14.01
N LEU A 490 11.76 7.43 -14.74
CA LEU A 490 10.71 8.36 -15.17
C LEU A 490 9.94 8.98 -13.99
N VAL A 491 9.76 8.26 -12.88
CA VAL A 491 9.15 8.79 -11.65
C VAL A 491 9.91 10.01 -11.13
N LEU A 492 11.23 10.09 -11.37
CA LEU A 492 12.09 11.16 -10.85
C LEU A 492 12.08 12.42 -11.74
N LEU A 493 11.47 12.36 -12.92
CA LEU A 493 11.47 13.46 -13.88
C LEU A 493 10.27 14.40 -13.67
N PRO A 494 10.44 15.72 -13.86
CA PRO A 494 9.32 16.64 -13.92
C PRO A 494 8.54 16.44 -15.24
N PRO A 495 7.26 16.84 -15.32
CA PRO A 495 6.46 16.70 -16.54
C PRO A 495 7.12 17.30 -17.80
N ALA A 496 7.86 18.39 -17.66
CA ALA A 496 8.58 19.02 -18.77
C ALA A 496 9.63 18.10 -19.42
N GLU A 497 10.38 17.34 -18.61
CA GLU A 497 11.41 16.40 -19.10
C GLU A 497 10.77 15.11 -19.64
N ILE A 498 9.67 14.63 -19.06
CA ILE A 498 8.88 13.54 -19.68
C ILE A 498 8.36 13.97 -21.06
N ASN A 499 7.82 15.18 -21.18
CA ASN A 499 7.34 15.71 -22.46
C ASN A 499 8.48 15.90 -23.47
N ARG A 500 9.69 16.23 -23.01
CA ARG A 500 10.90 16.27 -23.84
C ARG A 500 11.29 14.87 -24.32
N LEU A 501 11.30 13.88 -23.42
CA LEU A 501 11.54 12.47 -23.77
C LEU A 501 10.55 11.98 -24.83
N LEU A 502 9.24 12.24 -24.65
CA LEU A 502 8.22 11.83 -25.61
C LEU A 502 8.46 12.45 -27.00
N ARG A 503 8.81 13.75 -27.08
CA ARG A 503 9.19 14.38 -28.36
C ARG A 503 10.44 13.76 -28.96
N ASP A 504 11.46 13.47 -28.15
CA ASP A 504 12.70 12.81 -28.58
C ASP A 504 12.45 11.38 -29.11
N LEU A 505 11.34 10.75 -28.69
CA LEU A 505 10.86 9.46 -29.19
C LEU A 505 9.93 9.58 -30.40
N GLY A 506 9.54 10.79 -30.80
CA GLY A 506 8.63 11.07 -31.92
C GLY A 506 7.14 11.08 -31.55
N ALA A 507 6.82 11.11 -30.26
CA ALA A 507 5.46 11.19 -29.75
C ALA A 507 4.97 12.65 -29.66
N THR A 508 3.69 12.86 -29.93
CA THR A 508 3.02 14.18 -29.85
C THR A 508 2.21 14.36 -28.56
N GLN A 509 1.90 13.26 -27.86
CA GLN A 509 1.20 13.33 -26.60
C GLN A 509 2.08 13.93 -25.50
N VAL A 510 1.42 14.48 -24.47
CA VAL A 510 2.07 15.07 -23.30
C VAL A 510 1.54 14.41 -22.04
N LEU A 511 2.38 14.34 -21.01
CA LEU A 511 1.97 13.99 -19.66
C LEU A 511 1.08 15.11 -19.11
N SER A 512 -0.14 14.75 -18.73
CA SER A 512 -1.14 15.67 -18.14
C SER A 512 -1.18 15.61 -16.62
N THR A 513 -0.53 14.63 -16.01
CA THR A 513 -0.44 14.43 -14.56
C THR A 513 0.89 14.98 -14.01
N PRO A 514 0.96 15.29 -12.70
CA PRO A 514 2.18 15.86 -12.12
C PRO A 514 3.33 14.84 -12.00
N ASN A 515 3.05 13.54 -12.13
CA ASN A 515 4.04 12.47 -12.15
C ASN A 515 3.59 11.35 -13.10
N VAL A 516 4.55 10.68 -13.74
CA VAL A 516 4.30 9.62 -14.74
C VAL A 516 3.50 8.42 -14.20
N MET A 517 3.59 8.14 -12.88
CA MET A 517 2.90 7.03 -12.24
C MET A 517 1.46 7.34 -11.80
N LEU A 518 0.96 8.55 -12.10
CA LEU A 518 -0.38 8.98 -11.72
C LEU A 518 -1.33 8.97 -12.93
N GLY A 519 -2.58 8.61 -12.67
CA GLY A 519 -3.70 8.74 -13.60
C GLY A 519 -4.02 7.50 -14.43
N PHE A 520 -3.46 6.32 -14.14
CA PHE A 520 -3.75 5.12 -14.95
C PHE A 520 -3.81 3.77 -14.21
N ILE A 521 -3.07 3.59 -13.11
CA ILE A 521 -2.95 2.28 -12.45
C ILE A 521 -4.15 1.98 -11.54
N ARG A 522 -4.81 0.84 -11.74
CA ARG A 522 -5.99 0.44 -10.93
C ARG A 522 -5.61 -0.58 -9.87
N SER A 523 -4.79 -1.55 -10.26
CA SER A 523 -4.34 -2.62 -9.38
C SER A 523 -2.81 -2.67 -9.42
N LEU A 524 -2.16 -2.83 -8.28
CA LEU A 524 -0.75 -3.20 -8.24
C LEU A 524 -0.57 -4.68 -8.56
N ASP A 525 -1.51 -5.56 -8.19
CA ASP A 525 -1.47 -6.99 -8.57
C ASP A 525 -1.74 -7.22 -10.06
N GLY A 526 -2.26 -6.20 -10.75
CA GLY A 526 -2.71 -6.27 -12.12
C GLY A 526 -1.59 -6.61 -13.12
N HIS A 527 -2.00 -6.96 -14.33
CA HIS A 527 -1.08 -7.18 -15.44
C HIS A 527 -1.35 -6.15 -16.53
N ASN A 528 -0.30 -5.67 -17.18
CA ASN A 528 -0.37 -4.70 -18.28
C ASN A 528 -1.12 -3.40 -17.93
N GLU A 529 -1.06 -2.96 -16.67
CA GLU A 529 -1.79 -1.78 -16.16
C GLU A 529 -1.49 -0.51 -16.96
N TRP A 530 -0.30 -0.40 -17.56
CA TRP A 530 0.07 0.72 -18.43
C TRP A 530 -0.84 0.88 -19.66
N LEU A 531 -1.56 -0.18 -20.08
CA LEU A 531 -2.43 -0.19 -21.26
C LEU A 531 -3.88 -0.62 -20.98
N ASN A 532 -4.12 -1.45 -19.96
CA ASN A 532 -5.39 -2.15 -19.78
C ASN A 532 -6.54 -1.27 -19.26
N ASN A 533 -6.23 -0.12 -18.64
CA ASN A 533 -7.23 0.71 -17.98
C ASN A 533 -7.85 1.80 -18.87
N ALA A 534 -7.96 1.54 -20.18
CA ALA A 534 -8.48 2.51 -21.14
C ALA A 534 -9.80 3.17 -20.67
N PRO A 535 -9.94 4.51 -20.78
CA PRO A 535 -9.05 5.45 -21.45
C PRO A 535 -7.80 5.88 -20.65
N TYR A 536 -7.63 5.39 -19.43
CA TYR A 536 -6.52 5.72 -18.54
C TYR A 536 -5.30 4.85 -18.85
N GLN A 537 -4.24 5.45 -19.38
CA GLN A 537 -3.04 4.73 -19.82
C GLN A 537 -1.78 5.51 -19.44
N LEU A 538 -0.68 4.78 -19.27
CA LEU A 538 0.64 5.37 -19.08
C LEU A 538 0.98 6.26 -20.29
N ALA A 539 1.43 7.49 -20.07
CA ALA A 539 1.61 8.46 -21.16
C ALA A 539 2.54 7.97 -22.31
N PRO A 540 3.70 7.34 -22.04
CA PRO A 540 4.46 6.63 -23.06
C PRO A 540 3.70 5.55 -23.83
N ALA A 541 2.78 4.83 -23.17
CA ALA A 541 2.03 3.72 -23.74
C ALA A 541 0.88 4.15 -24.68
N ILE A 542 0.44 5.41 -24.60
CA ILE A 542 -0.57 5.98 -25.53
C ILE A 542 -0.05 5.95 -26.99
N ASN A 543 1.26 6.15 -27.19
CA ASN A 543 1.92 6.03 -28.49
C ASN A 543 2.82 4.80 -28.50
N CYS A 544 2.39 3.75 -29.18
CA CYS A 544 3.16 2.52 -29.26
C CYS A 544 4.59 2.70 -29.80
N GLY A 545 4.81 3.63 -30.74
CA GLY A 545 6.15 3.92 -31.26
C GLY A 545 7.10 4.49 -30.21
N ALA A 546 6.59 5.32 -29.30
CA ALA A 546 7.36 5.79 -28.14
C ALA A 546 7.58 4.65 -27.13
N TYR A 547 6.53 3.88 -26.82
CA TYR A 547 6.61 2.78 -25.86
C TYR A 547 7.65 1.72 -26.24
N ILE A 548 7.62 1.20 -27.48
CA ILE A 548 8.55 0.16 -27.95
C ILE A 548 9.99 0.65 -28.10
N ARG A 549 10.21 1.97 -28.12
CA ARG A 549 11.55 2.56 -28.10
C ARG A 549 12.07 2.77 -26.70
N LEU A 550 11.23 2.71 -25.68
CA LEU A 550 11.57 3.00 -24.29
C LEU A 550 11.68 1.71 -23.44
N PHE A 551 10.80 0.75 -23.71
CA PHE A 551 10.69 -0.49 -22.93
C PHE A 551 11.09 -1.70 -23.77
N MET A 552 11.41 -2.80 -23.10
CA MET A 552 11.65 -4.11 -23.69
C MET A 552 10.40 -4.95 -23.65
N ARG A 553 10.18 -5.80 -24.67
CA ARG A 553 9.12 -6.79 -24.61
C ARG A 553 9.42 -7.76 -23.48
N GLN A 554 8.45 -7.95 -22.58
CA GLN A 554 8.60 -8.88 -21.47
C GLN A 554 7.57 -10.02 -21.50
N THR A 555 7.86 -11.09 -20.78
CA THR A 555 6.90 -12.17 -20.56
C THR A 555 5.66 -11.63 -19.83
N GLY A 556 4.48 -12.09 -20.25
CA GLY A 556 3.18 -11.62 -19.75
C GLY A 556 2.62 -10.37 -20.43
N GLU A 557 3.42 -9.69 -21.26
CA GLU A 557 2.96 -8.48 -21.96
C GLU A 557 1.96 -8.78 -23.09
N ALA A 558 0.86 -8.01 -23.13
CA ALA A 558 -0.13 -8.06 -24.19
C ALA A 558 0.40 -7.40 -25.48
N VAL A 559 0.16 -8.04 -26.63
CA VAL A 559 0.81 -7.72 -27.93
C VAL A 559 0.30 -6.42 -28.59
N ARG A 560 -0.36 -5.52 -27.87
CA ARG A 560 -1.01 -4.34 -28.47
C ARG A 560 -0.05 -3.48 -29.29
N CYS A 561 1.16 -3.24 -28.78
CA CYS A 561 2.18 -2.46 -29.51
C CYS A 561 3.11 -3.28 -30.42
N GLY A 562 3.17 -4.61 -30.25
CA GLY A 562 4.02 -5.50 -31.08
C GLY A 562 3.51 -5.69 -32.51
N SER A 563 2.20 -5.54 -32.74
CA SER A 563 1.58 -5.70 -34.07
C SER A 563 1.96 -4.60 -35.08
N ILE A 564 2.42 -3.42 -34.63
CA ILE A 564 2.79 -2.29 -35.50
C ILE A 564 4.14 -2.54 -36.20
N ILE A 565 5.03 -3.35 -35.62
CA ILE A 565 6.37 -3.63 -36.18
C ILE A 565 6.29 -4.48 -37.47
N GLN A 566 5.17 -5.19 -37.72
CA GLN A 566 5.00 -5.98 -38.95
C GLN A 566 4.54 -5.16 -40.17
N GLY A 567 4.22 -3.87 -40.00
CA GLY A 567 3.66 -3.01 -41.06
C GLY A 567 4.59 -1.94 -41.63
N GLU A 568 5.70 -1.61 -40.96
CA GLU A 568 6.70 -0.67 -41.52
C GLU A 568 7.86 -1.46 -42.15
N PRO A 569 8.20 -1.19 -43.43
CA PRO A 569 9.42 -1.75 -43.98
C PRO A 569 10.57 -1.19 -43.16
N VAL A 570 11.30 -2.07 -42.48
CA VAL A 570 12.62 -1.76 -41.93
C VAL A 570 13.42 -1.16 -43.09
N GLN A 571 13.59 0.17 -43.09
CA GLN A 571 14.57 0.78 -43.96
C GLN A 571 15.89 0.17 -43.55
N LYS A 572 16.37 -0.77 -44.36
CA LYS A 572 17.76 -1.22 -44.31
C LYS A 572 18.58 0.05 -44.40
N VAL A 573 19.18 0.44 -43.27
CA VAL A 573 20.28 1.39 -43.28
C VAL A 573 21.40 0.69 -44.03
N VAL A 574 21.42 0.89 -45.35
CA VAL A 574 22.58 0.56 -46.17
C VAL A 574 23.71 1.43 -45.65
N PRO A 575 24.82 0.85 -45.15
CA PRO A 575 25.97 1.64 -44.76
C PRO A 575 26.34 2.54 -45.93
N ARG A 576 26.38 3.86 -45.72
CA ARG A 576 26.95 4.75 -46.73
C ARG A 576 28.38 4.28 -46.99
N PRO A 577 28.78 4.05 -48.25
CA PRO A 577 30.18 3.75 -48.54
C PRO A 577 31.02 4.90 -48.01
N VAL A 578 31.97 4.56 -47.15
CA VAL A 578 33.00 5.47 -46.66
C VAL A 578 33.72 6.01 -47.90
N PRO A 579 33.82 7.33 -48.10
CA PRO A 579 34.62 7.88 -49.19
C PRO A 579 36.06 7.41 -49.01
N LEU A 580 36.57 6.67 -49.99
CA LEU A 580 37.99 6.35 -50.06
C LEU A 580 38.77 7.67 -50.13
N VAL A 581 39.51 7.97 -49.06
CA VAL A 581 40.51 9.03 -49.05
C VAL A 581 41.59 8.64 -50.08
N PRO A 582 41.90 9.48 -51.08
CA PRO A 582 42.97 9.19 -52.01
C PRO A 582 44.30 9.16 -51.25
N ILE A 583 44.96 8.01 -51.24
CA ILE A 583 46.33 7.88 -50.77
C ILE A 583 47.21 8.46 -51.88
N THR A 584 47.67 9.70 -51.70
CA THR A 584 48.78 10.26 -52.49
C THR A 584 50.05 9.47 -52.22
N PRO A 585 50.75 8.96 -53.24
CA PRO A 585 52.04 8.31 -53.05
C PRO A 585 53.09 9.37 -52.65
N PRO A 586 54.01 9.05 -51.71
CA PRO A 586 55.12 9.94 -51.42
C PRO A 586 56.07 9.95 -52.62
N GLY A 587 56.22 11.13 -53.22
CA GLY A 587 57.17 11.39 -54.30
C GLY A 587 58.41 12.11 -53.76
N ARG A 588 59.54 11.46 -54.01
CA ARG A 588 60.95 11.91 -54.00
C ARG A 588 61.66 12.07 -52.65
#